data_AF-A0A7K0YU35-F1
#
_entry.id   AF-A0A7K0YU35-F1
#
_cell.length_a   1.000
_cell.length_b   1.000
_cell.length_c   1.000
_cell.angle_alpha   90.00
_cell.angle_beta   90.00
_cell.angle_gamma   90.00
#
_symmetry.space_group_name_H-M   'P 1'
#
loop_
_entity.id
_entity.type
_entity.pdbx_description
1 polymer ?
#
loop_
_entity_poly.entity_id
_entity_poly.type
_entity_poly.pdbx_seq_one_letter_code
_entity_poly.pdbx_strand_id
1 'polypeptide(L)'
;KLNSAVFPGQQGGPLMHVIAAKATAFKLAATPEFKERQERTIRGAQILASRLTSADATAAGIDVLTGGTDVHLVLADLRTSAVSGQEAEDLLHEAGITVNRNSVPFDPRPPMVTSGVRIGTAALASRGFGDSEFTEVSDVIAHALMPNPDIAALRGRVKALTEAFPLYPGLEQ
;
A
#
# COMPACT_ATOMS: atom_id res chain seq x y z
N LYS A 1 -26.65 -23.94 11.19
CA LYS A 1 -26.05 -23.09 12.25
C LYS A 1 -25.54 -21.76 11.69
N LEU A 2 -24.75 -21.74 10.60
CA LEU A 2 -24.31 -20.47 9.97
C LEU A 2 -25.47 -19.65 9.38
N ASN A 3 -26.30 -20.24 8.49
CA ASN A 3 -27.41 -19.51 7.85
C ASN A 3 -28.36 -18.85 8.86
N SER A 4 -28.75 -19.60 9.90
CA SER A 4 -29.62 -19.12 10.99
C SER A 4 -28.98 -17.99 11.83
N ALA A 5 -27.65 -17.97 11.96
CA ALA A 5 -26.94 -16.90 12.65
C ALA A 5 -26.88 -15.60 11.81
N VAL A 6 -26.86 -15.72 10.48
CA VAL A 6 -26.95 -14.58 9.57
C VAL A 6 -28.38 -14.04 9.55
N PHE A 7 -29.35 -14.89 9.20
CA PHE A 7 -30.78 -14.57 9.20
C PHE A 7 -31.57 -15.71 9.84
N PRO A 8 -32.45 -15.46 10.82
CA PRO A 8 -32.84 -14.14 11.34
C PRO A 8 -31.93 -13.59 12.46
N GLY A 9 -30.72 -14.14 12.65
CA GLY A 9 -29.87 -13.82 13.80
C GLY A 9 -29.38 -12.38 13.89
N GLN A 10 -28.53 -11.92 12.96
CA GLN A 10 -27.89 -10.59 13.02
C GLN A 10 -28.38 -9.62 11.94
N GLN A 11 -28.85 -10.12 10.80
CA GLN A 11 -29.20 -9.31 9.65
C GLN A 11 -30.68 -9.45 9.27
N GLY A 12 -31.19 -8.42 8.58
CA GLY A 12 -32.52 -8.42 7.97
C GLY A 12 -32.49 -8.88 6.49
N GLY A 13 -33.16 -8.13 5.62
CA GLY A 13 -33.20 -8.45 4.19
C GLY A 13 -31.84 -8.31 3.49
N PRO A 14 -31.49 -9.21 2.54
CA PRO A 14 -30.22 -9.16 1.85
C PRO A 14 -30.12 -8.01 0.85
N LEU A 15 -28.92 -7.45 0.69
CA LEU A 15 -28.62 -6.43 -0.32
C LEU A 15 -28.32 -7.09 -1.67
N MET A 16 -29.37 -7.37 -2.46
CA MET A 16 -29.25 -8.12 -3.71
C MET A 16 -28.32 -7.47 -4.75
N HIS A 17 -28.23 -6.13 -4.78
CA HIS A 17 -27.30 -5.41 -5.65
C HIS A 17 -25.83 -5.66 -5.27
N VAL A 18 -25.50 -5.76 -3.98
CA VAL A 18 -24.15 -6.14 -3.50
C VAL A 18 -23.85 -7.60 -3.82
N ILE A 19 -24.84 -8.49 -3.70
CA ILE A 19 -24.68 -9.90 -4.06
C ILE A 19 -24.37 -10.03 -5.55
N ALA A 20 -25.09 -9.31 -6.41
CA ALA A 20 -24.81 -9.27 -7.85
C ALA A 20 -23.40 -8.74 -8.15
N ALA A 21 -22.98 -7.64 -7.51
CA ALA A 21 -21.63 -7.10 -7.67
C ALA A 21 -20.54 -8.10 -7.24
N LYS A 22 -20.75 -8.83 -6.13
CA LYS A 22 -19.83 -9.89 -5.67
C LYS A 22 -19.75 -11.05 -6.67
N ALA A 23 -20.88 -11.47 -7.24
CA ALA A 23 -20.89 -12.51 -8.28
C ALA A 23 -20.05 -12.09 -9.50
N THR A 24 -20.18 -10.83 -9.95
CA THR A 24 -19.35 -10.26 -11.01
C THR A 24 -17.87 -10.26 -10.62
N ALA A 25 -17.54 -9.81 -9.41
CA ALA A 25 -16.17 -9.79 -8.91
C ALA A 25 -15.55 -11.19 -8.83
N PHE A 26 -16.32 -12.21 -8.44
CA PHE A 26 -15.86 -13.60 -8.43
C PHE A 26 -15.62 -14.15 -9.83
N LYS A 27 -16.45 -13.78 -10.81
CA LYS A 27 -16.21 -14.14 -12.21
C LYS A 27 -14.89 -13.54 -12.71
N LEU A 28 -14.61 -12.27 -12.38
CA LEU A 28 -13.33 -11.62 -12.71
C LEU A 28 -12.16 -12.26 -11.95
N ALA A 29 -12.35 -12.63 -10.68
CA ALA A 29 -11.30 -13.26 -9.87
C ALA A 29 -10.89 -14.64 -10.39
N ALA A 30 -11.75 -15.31 -11.15
CA ALA A 30 -11.48 -16.61 -11.74
C ALA A 30 -10.68 -16.54 -13.07
N THR A 31 -10.35 -15.35 -13.57
CA THR A 31 -9.66 -15.22 -14.87
C THR A 31 -8.13 -15.29 -14.74
N PRO A 32 -7.41 -15.68 -15.80
CA PRO A 32 -5.94 -15.66 -15.83
C PRO A 32 -5.35 -14.27 -15.58
N GLU A 33 -6.00 -13.21 -16.05
CA GLU A 33 -5.55 -11.82 -15.87
C GLU A 33 -5.62 -11.40 -14.40
N PHE A 34 -6.61 -11.89 -13.65
CA PHE A 34 -6.65 -11.66 -12.21
C PHE A 34 -5.48 -12.36 -11.52
N LYS A 35 -5.16 -13.60 -11.91
CA LYS A 35 -4.01 -14.32 -11.37
C LYS A 35 -2.70 -13.57 -11.61
N GLU A 36 -2.46 -13.13 -12.85
CA GLU A 36 -1.31 -12.30 -13.23
C GLU A 36 -1.22 -11.04 -12.35
N ARG A 37 -2.34 -10.35 -12.14
CA ARG A 37 -2.39 -9.17 -11.27
C ARG A 37 -2.03 -9.48 -9.81
N GLN A 38 -2.45 -10.62 -9.28
CA GLN A 38 -2.06 -11.02 -7.92
C GLN A 38 -0.56 -11.32 -7.83
N GLU A 39 0.03 -11.92 -8.86
CA GLU A 39 1.48 -12.13 -8.95
C GLU A 39 2.24 -10.80 -8.98
N ARG A 40 1.79 -9.82 -9.79
CA ARG A 40 2.35 -8.44 -9.76
C ARG A 40 2.19 -7.75 -8.41
N THR A 41 1.05 -7.96 -7.75
CA THR A 41 0.82 -7.41 -6.40
C THR A 41 1.89 -7.89 -5.43
N ILE A 42 2.18 -9.20 -5.42
CA ILE A 42 3.20 -9.78 -4.54
C ILE A 42 4.60 -9.30 -4.94
N ARG A 43 4.95 -9.34 -6.23
CA ARG A 43 6.26 -8.84 -6.71
C ARG A 43 6.49 -7.37 -6.36
N GLY A 44 5.48 -6.52 -6.54
CA GLY A 44 5.56 -5.11 -6.15
C GLY A 44 5.80 -4.92 -4.65
N ALA A 45 5.18 -5.74 -3.81
CA ALA A 45 5.40 -5.67 -2.36
C ALA A 45 6.81 -6.14 -1.98
N GLN A 46 7.35 -7.14 -2.68
CA GLN A 46 8.73 -7.60 -2.50
C GLN A 46 9.75 -6.55 -2.94
N ILE A 47 9.54 -5.89 -4.09
CA ILE A 47 10.37 -4.77 -4.56
C ILE A 47 10.40 -3.64 -3.52
N LEU A 48 9.22 -3.27 -3.01
CA LEU A 48 9.11 -2.28 -1.95
C LEU A 48 9.87 -2.69 -0.70
N ALA A 49 9.70 -3.93 -0.24
CA ALA A 49 10.41 -4.42 0.93
C ALA A 49 11.93 -4.37 0.72
N SER A 50 12.43 -4.82 -0.44
CA SER A 50 13.85 -4.77 -0.77
C SER A 50 14.42 -3.36 -0.80
N ARG A 51 13.65 -2.37 -1.28
CA ARG A 51 14.09 -0.97 -1.25
C ARG A 51 14.13 -0.43 0.18
N LEU A 52 13.13 -0.73 1.01
CA LEU A 52 13.09 -0.24 2.39
C LEU A 52 14.11 -0.93 3.33
N THR A 53 14.64 -2.10 2.95
CA THR A 53 15.73 -2.78 3.68
C THR A 53 17.13 -2.53 3.09
N SER A 54 17.25 -1.64 2.11
CA SER A 54 18.54 -1.25 1.54
C SER A 54 19.43 -0.50 2.55
N ALA A 55 20.74 -0.45 2.27
CA ALA A 55 21.73 0.07 3.22
C ALA A 55 21.51 1.55 3.59
N ASP A 56 21.09 2.39 2.65
CA ASP A 56 20.77 3.79 2.88
C ASP A 56 19.46 3.96 3.66
N ALA A 57 18.44 3.15 3.36
CA ALA A 57 17.16 3.18 4.09
C ALA A 57 17.35 2.76 5.55
N THR A 58 18.06 1.66 5.78
CA THR A 58 18.38 1.17 7.13
C THR A 58 19.29 2.12 7.90
N ALA A 59 20.24 2.79 7.24
CA ALA A 59 21.04 3.85 7.85
C ALA A 59 20.19 5.08 8.26
N ALA A 60 19.08 5.34 7.58
CA ALA A 60 18.09 6.36 7.95
C ALA A 60 17.08 5.88 9.02
N GLY A 61 17.22 4.67 9.55
CA GLY A 61 16.34 4.09 10.56
C GLY A 61 15.02 3.56 10.01
N ILE A 62 14.95 3.32 8.70
CA ILE A 62 13.82 2.68 8.03
C ILE A 62 14.14 1.19 7.89
N ASP A 63 13.22 0.33 8.29
CA ASP A 63 13.33 -1.11 8.08
C ASP A 63 11.96 -1.71 7.71
N VAL A 64 11.90 -3.01 7.49
CA VAL A 64 10.68 -3.76 7.25
C VAL A 64 10.50 -4.79 8.36
N LEU A 65 9.33 -4.82 8.97
CA LEU A 65 9.02 -5.87 9.94
C LEU A 65 9.15 -7.25 9.28
N THR A 66 9.89 -8.17 9.91
CA THR A 66 10.26 -9.50 9.39
C THR A 66 11.26 -9.52 8.22
N GLY A 67 11.77 -8.36 7.79
CA GLY A 67 12.82 -8.23 6.76
C GLY A 67 12.36 -8.42 5.31
N GLY A 68 11.06 -8.64 5.08
CA GLY A 68 10.51 -8.91 3.75
C GLY A 68 8.98 -9.02 3.75
N THR A 69 8.43 -9.61 2.70
CA THR A 69 7.00 -9.94 2.62
C THR A 69 6.72 -11.07 1.64
N ASP A 70 5.78 -11.93 2.00
CA ASP A 70 5.21 -12.97 1.13
C ASP A 70 3.77 -12.62 0.70
N VAL A 71 3.31 -11.41 1.03
CA VAL A 71 1.93 -10.95 0.81
C VAL A 71 1.89 -9.59 0.12
N HIS A 72 0.68 -9.08 -0.09
CA HIS A 72 0.38 -7.85 -0.85
C HIS A 72 0.77 -6.53 -0.17
N LEU A 73 1.48 -6.57 0.95
CA LEU A 73 1.81 -5.39 1.75
C LEU A 73 3.15 -5.52 2.44
N VAL A 74 3.69 -4.37 2.85
CA VAL A 74 4.87 -4.20 3.68
C VAL A 74 4.47 -3.42 4.93
N LEU A 75 5.02 -3.80 6.08
CA LEU A 75 4.94 -3.00 7.30
C LEU A 75 6.31 -2.38 7.55
N ALA A 76 6.45 -1.10 7.21
CA ALA A 76 7.67 -0.35 7.47
C ALA A 76 7.79 -0.12 8.98
N ASP A 77 8.96 -0.42 9.53
CA ASP A 77 9.33 -0.20 10.92
C ASP A 77 10.20 1.06 11.00
N LEU A 78 9.72 2.03 11.77
CA LEU A 78 10.32 3.36 11.93
C LEU A 78 10.72 3.61 13.39
N ARG A 79 10.87 2.56 14.21
CA ARG A 79 11.25 2.69 15.63
C ARG A 79 12.61 3.35 15.83
N THR A 80 13.54 3.13 14.90
CA THR A 80 14.89 3.71 14.90
C THR A 80 15.00 4.95 14.00
N SER A 81 13.94 5.28 13.26
CA SER A 81 13.87 6.48 12.43
C SER A 81 13.63 7.73 13.27
N ALA A 82 14.17 8.85 12.81
CA ALA A 82 13.80 10.18 13.30
C ALA A 82 12.32 10.51 13.05
N VAL A 83 11.71 9.88 12.04
CA VAL A 83 10.33 10.11 11.61
C VAL A 83 9.39 9.11 12.32
N SER A 84 8.25 9.61 12.81
CA SER A 84 7.16 8.80 13.35
C SER A 84 6.22 8.26 12.28
N GLY A 85 5.36 7.30 12.62
CA GLY A 85 4.37 6.79 11.67
C GLY A 85 3.39 7.87 11.18
N GLN A 86 3.03 8.82 12.05
CA GLN A 86 2.21 9.98 11.68
C GLN A 86 2.96 10.92 10.74
N GLU A 87 4.18 11.33 11.08
CA GLU A 87 4.97 12.21 10.21
C GLU A 87 5.27 11.53 8.86
N ALA A 88 5.50 10.22 8.84
CA ALA A 88 5.68 9.44 7.63
C ALA A 88 4.44 9.45 6.74
N GLU A 89 3.25 9.28 7.33
CA GLU A 89 1.97 9.38 6.62
C GLU A 89 1.76 10.79 6.02
N ASP A 90 2.08 11.84 6.79
CA ASP A 90 1.95 13.24 6.36
C ASP A 90 2.94 13.57 5.21
N LEU A 91 4.22 13.22 5.36
CA LEU A 91 5.25 13.44 4.33
C LEU A 91 4.92 12.71 3.02
N LEU A 92 4.47 11.46 3.12
CA LEU A 92 4.06 10.70 1.94
C LEU A 92 2.81 11.30 1.31
N HIS A 93 1.85 11.79 2.10
CA HIS A 93 0.68 12.49 1.58
C HIS A 93 1.07 13.76 0.80
N GLU A 94 2.02 14.54 1.31
CA GLU A 94 2.56 15.72 0.63
C GLU A 94 3.28 15.36 -0.68
N ALA A 95 3.98 14.22 -0.72
CA ALA A 95 4.56 13.64 -1.94
C ALA A 95 3.50 13.06 -2.91
N GLY A 96 2.23 12.99 -2.51
CA GLY A 96 1.13 12.45 -3.33
C GLY A 96 0.91 10.94 -3.18
N ILE A 97 1.43 10.33 -2.11
CA ILE A 97 1.30 8.91 -1.79
C ILE A 97 0.42 8.74 -0.56
N THR A 98 -0.70 8.03 -0.72
CA THR A 98 -1.61 7.73 0.40
C THR A 98 -1.23 6.39 1.03
N VAL A 99 -0.92 6.43 2.33
CA VAL A 99 -0.64 5.27 3.17
C VAL A 99 -1.45 5.34 4.46
N ASN A 100 -1.22 4.39 5.37
CA ASN A 100 -1.81 4.42 6.70
C ASN A 100 -0.74 4.14 7.75
N ARG A 101 -0.61 5.04 8.74
CA ARG A 101 0.22 4.78 9.92
C ARG A 101 -0.30 3.56 10.68
N ASN A 102 0.61 2.76 11.21
CA ASN A 102 0.29 1.46 11.81
C ASN A 102 1.23 1.17 12.96
N SER A 103 0.69 0.70 14.09
CA SER A 103 1.53 0.25 15.20
C SER A 103 2.38 -0.95 14.83
N VAL A 104 3.57 -1.05 15.42
CA VAL A 104 4.46 -2.21 15.30
C VAL A 104 4.49 -3.01 16.61
N PRO A 105 5.00 -4.26 16.63
CA PRO A 105 5.18 -4.99 17.87
C PRO A 105 6.04 -4.21 18.87
N PHE A 106 5.54 -4.08 20.10
CA PHE A 106 6.19 -3.30 21.16
C PHE A 106 6.46 -1.84 20.75
N ASP A 107 5.48 -1.21 20.10
CA ASP A 107 5.60 0.17 19.63
C ASP A 107 5.99 1.13 20.78
N PRO A 108 7.12 1.85 20.69
CA PRO A 108 7.54 2.81 21.71
C PRO A 108 6.73 4.11 21.66
N ARG A 109 6.00 4.37 20.57
CA ARG A 109 5.22 5.60 20.37
C ARG A 109 3.73 5.37 20.67
N PRO A 110 2.98 6.41 21.09
CA PRO A 110 1.55 6.28 21.38
C PRO A 110 0.71 5.86 20.16
N PRO A 111 -0.50 5.27 20.36
CA PRO A 111 -1.34 4.74 19.26
C PRO A 111 -1.74 5.74 18.18
N MET A 112 -1.79 7.03 18.51
CA MET A 112 -2.13 8.08 17.53
C MET A 112 -0.95 8.49 16.64
N VAL A 113 0.29 8.21 17.07
CA VAL A 113 1.54 8.60 16.41
C VAL A 113 2.18 7.39 15.71
N THR A 114 2.31 6.27 16.44
CA THR A 114 2.87 4.98 15.97
C THR A 114 4.32 5.04 15.47
N SER A 115 4.95 3.87 15.32
CA SER A 115 6.30 3.72 14.75
C SER A 115 6.32 2.89 13.47
N GLY A 116 5.24 2.91 12.70
CA GLY A 116 5.22 2.19 11.43
C GLY A 116 4.20 2.70 10.44
N VAL A 117 4.34 2.22 9.21
CA VAL A 117 3.44 2.54 8.09
C VAL A 117 3.15 1.25 7.33
N ARG A 118 1.86 1.00 7.07
CA ARG A 118 1.42 -0.15 6.28
C ARG A 118 1.21 0.28 4.83
N ILE A 119 1.93 -0.36 3.91
CA ILE A 119 1.96 0.01 2.49
C ILE A 119 1.54 -1.20 1.67
N GLY A 120 0.44 -1.08 0.93
CA GLY A 120 -0.09 -2.16 0.08
C GLY A 120 0.05 -1.84 -1.41
N THR A 121 0.23 -2.87 -2.24
CA THR A 121 0.53 -2.72 -3.68
C THR A 121 -0.64 -3.06 -4.60
N ALA A 122 -1.73 -3.63 -4.06
CA ALA A 122 -2.85 -4.14 -4.84
C ALA A 122 -3.54 -3.09 -5.73
N ALA A 123 -3.66 -1.85 -5.24
CA ALA A 123 -4.27 -0.76 -6.00
C ALA A 123 -3.43 -0.38 -7.23
N LEU A 124 -2.10 -0.30 -7.06
CA LEU A 124 -1.17 0.03 -8.15
C LEU A 124 -1.07 -1.10 -9.18
N ALA A 125 -1.03 -2.36 -8.73
CA ALA A 125 -1.08 -3.51 -9.63
C ALA A 125 -2.37 -3.53 -10.47
N SER A 126 -3.51 -3.21 -9.83
CA SER A 126 -4.81 -3.05 -10.52
C SER A 126 -4.81 -1.93 -11.54
N ARG A 127 -4.02 -0.88 -11.30
CA ARG A 127 -3.86 0.27 -12.19
C ARG A 127 -2.87 0.02 -13.35
N GLY A 128 -2.21 -1.14 -13.37
CA GLY A 128 -1.30 -1.53 -14.45
C GLY A 128 0.19 -1.48 -14.11
N PHE A 129 0.58 -1.10 -12.89
CA PHE A 129 1.98 -0.97 -12.53
C PHE A 129 2.70 -2.32 -12.64
N GLY A 130 3.87 -2.31 -13.26
CA GLY A 130 4.83 -3.40 -13.33
C GLY A 130 6.04 -3.16 -12.42
N ASP A 131 7.07 -3.98 -12.60
CA ASP A 131 8.24 -3.99 -11.72
C ASP A 131 9.02 -2.67 -11.75
N SER A 132 9.10 -2.00 -12.90
CA SER A 132 9.73 -0.67 -13.06
C SER A 132 9.00 0.41 -12.26
N GLU A 133 7.67 0.45 -12.36
CA GLU A 133 6.87 1.45 -11.65
C GLU A 133 6.87 1.18 -10.14
N PHE A 134 6.85 -0.09 -9.72
CA PHE A 134 7.01 -0.43 -8.31
C PHE A 134 8.39 -0.03 -7.78
N THR A 135 9.45 -0.20 -8.58
CA THR A 135 10.79 0.26 -8.20
C THR A 135 10.81 1.77 -7.98
N GLU A 136 10.23 2.54 -8.90
CA GLU A 136 10.16 3.99 -8.79
C GLU A 136 9.32 4.45 -7.58
N VAL A 137 8.14 3.87 -7.38
CA VAL A 137 7.31 4.16 -6.19
C VAL A 137 8.05 3.85 -4.90
N SER A 138 8.76 2.72 -4.86
CA SER A 138 9.51 2.30 -3.67
C SER A 138 10.66 3.25 -3.37
N ASP A 139 11.33 3.77 -4.40
CA ASP A 139 12.39 4.75 -4.25
C ASP A 139 11.85 6.10 -3.76
N VAL A 140 10.72 6.56 -4.30
CA VAL A 140 10.03 7.75 -3.81
C VAL A 140 9.66 7.61 -2.34
N ILE A 141 9.10 6.47 -1.93
CA ILE A 141 8.73 6.21 -0.53
C ILE A 141 9.99 6.25 0.35
N ALA A 142 11.05 5.55 -0.02
CA ALA A 142 12.28 5.52 0.76
C ALA A 142 12.85 6.93 0.96
N HIS A 143 12.97 7.72 -0.13
CA HIS A 143 13.50 9.07 -0.07
C HIS A 143 12.62 10.03 0.72
N ALA A 144 11.28 9.89 0.66
CA ALA A 144 10.38 10.72 1.47
C ALA A 144 10.56 10.50 2.98
N LEU A 145 10.99 9.29 3.38
CA LEU A 145 11.20 8.93 4.79
C LEU A 145 12.64 9.16 5.27
N MET A 146 13.57 9.47 4.37
CA MET A 146 14.95 9.80 4.69
C MET A 146 15.10 11.25 5.16
N PRO A 147 16.21 11.61 5.84
CA PRO A 147 16.45 12.99 6.27
C PRO A 147 16.49 13.99 5.11
N ASN A 148 15.89 15.17 5.34
CA ASN A 148 15.84 16.30 4.40
C ASN A 148 15.27 15.93 3.01
N PRO A 149 14.05 15.37 2.92
CA PRO A 149 13.48 14.97 1.65
C PRO A 149 13.12 16.19 0.79
N ASP A 150 13.39 16.12 -0.52
CA ASP A 150 12.86 17.09 -1.49
C ASP A 150 11.45 16.67 -1.92
N ILE A 151 10.46 16.99 -1.09
CA ILE A 151 9.06 16.60 -1.29
C ILE A 151 8.50 17.14 -2.62
N ALA A 152 8.92 18.32 -3.06
CA ALA A 152 8.46 18.89 -4.33
C ALA A 152 8.95 18.07 -5.53
N ALA A 153 10.23 17.67 -5.54
CA ALA A 153 10.77 16.79 -6.56
C ALA A 153 10.11 15.40 -6.54
N LEU A 154 9.92 14.82 -5.35
CA LEU A 154 9.25 13.53 -5.17
C LEU A 154 7.80 13.55 -5.68
N ARG A 155 7.05 14.63 -5.37
CA ARG A 155 5.69 14.82 -5.90
C ARG A 155 5.65 14.89 -7.43
N GLY A 156 6.67 15.50 -8.04
CA GLY A 156 6.84 15.49 -9.49
C GLY A 156 6.97 14.08 -10.09
N ARG A 157 7.75 13.21 -9.44
CA ARG A 157 7.93 11.80 -9.83
C ARG A 157 6.62 11.01 -9.69
N VAL A 158 5.90 11.19 -8.58
CA VAL A 158 4.58 10.56 -8.37
C VAL A 158 3.58 11.02 -9.42
N LYS A 159 3.56 12.32 -9.73
CA LYS A 159 2.69 12.86 -10.78
C LYS A 159 2.96 12.18 -12.12
N ALA A 160 4.23 12.08 -12.54
CA ALA A 160 4.60 11.42 -13.80
C ALA A 160 4.13 9.96 -13.86
N LEU A 161 4.30 9.19 -12.78
CA LEU A 161 3.78 7.81 -12.67
C LEU A 161 2.26 7.76 -12.84
N THR A 162 1.53 8.66 -12.18
CA THR A 162 0.07 8.65 -12.21
C THR A 162 -0.51 9.14 -13.54
N GLU A 163 0.18 10.03 -14.25
CA GLU A 163 -0.19 10.48 -15.61
C GLU A 163 0.04 9.37 -16.66
N ALA A 164 1.10 8.59 -16.51
CA ALA A 164 1.38 7.45 -17.40
C ALA A 164 0.35 6.31 -17.27
N PHE A 165 -0.35 6.22 -16.14
CA PHE A 165 -1.34 5.18 -15.85
C PHE A 165 -2.68 5.80 -15.38
N PRO A 166 -3.50 6.40 -16.25
CA PRO A 166 -4.77 7.00 -15.84
C PRO A 166 -5.78 5.95 -15.34
N LEU A 167 -6.55 6.26 -14.28
CA LEU A 167 -7.53 5.32 -13.69
C LEU A 167 -8.75 5.06 -14.59
N TYR A 168 -9.23 6.08 -15.29
CA TYR A 168 -10.41 6.01 -16.14
C TYR A 168 -10.10 6.66 -17.50
N PRO A 169 -9.56 5.89 -18.46
CA PRO A 169 -9.32 6.41 -19.81
C PRO A 169 -10.64 6.92 -20.42
N GLY A 170 -10.70 8.22 -20.74
CA GLY A 170 -11.86 8.85 -21.37
C GLY A 170 -12.95 9.37 -20.43
N LEU A 171 -12.75 9.34 -19.11
CA LEU A 171 -13.61 10.07 -18.17
C LEU A 171 -13.02 11.47 -17.94
N GLU A 172 -13.56 12.49 -18.60
CA GLU A 172 -13.28 13.88 -18.23
C GLU A 172 -13.89 14.15 -16.84
N GLN A 173 -13.09 14.68 -15.91
CA GLN A 173 -13.55 15.14 -14.60
C GLN A 173 -13.93 16.62 -14.65
#